data_AF-A0A4U1HZQ8-F1
#
_entry.id   AF-A0A4U1HZQ8-F1
#
_cell.length_a   1.000
_cell.length_b   1.000
_cell.length_c   1.000
_cell.angle_alpha   90.00
_cell.angle_beta   90.00
_cell.angle_gamma   90.00
#
_symmetry.space_group_name_H-M   'P 1'
#
loop_
_entity.id
_entity.type
_entity.pdbx_description
1 polymer ?
#
loop_
_entity_poly.entity_id
_entity_poly.type
_entity_poly.pdbx_seq_one_letter_code
_entity_poly.pdbx_strand_id
1 'polypeptide(L)'
;MNVLIVYAHPEPTSLNGSLRDFTVKRLEAAGHEVQVSDLYAMNWKATLDENDITERPTDTPFHPSLDSKHAFENGLQSEDIALEQDKLKWADTLILQFPLWWFSMPAILKGWVERVYAYGFAYGVGEHSDSHWGDRYGEGTMAGKRAMLIVTTGGWESHYSPRGINGPIDDVLFPIQHGILYYPGFEVLPPFVVYRTSRMNDARYAEISGALGERLDTLLHTAPIPYRGQNAGAYEIPALTLRPEIAPEQAGFAVHVADARER
;
A
#
# COMPACT_ATOMS: atom_id res chain seq x y z
N MET A 1 -18.29 2.55 6.34
CA MET A 1 -17.05 3.28 6.03
C MET A 1 -16.87 3.31 4.53
N ASN A 2 -15.95 4.17 4.10
CA ASN A 2 -15.57 4.36 2.72
C ASN A 2 -14.36 3.48 2.39
N VAL A 3 -14.49 2.60 1.40
CA VAL A 3 -13.41 1.69 1.00
C VAL A 3 -13.00 2.00 -0.43
N LEU A 4 -11.71 2.31 -0.63
CA LEU A 4 -11.10 2.40 -1.95
C LEU A 4 -10.40 1.08 -2.27
N ILE A 5 -10.76 0.45 -3.38
CA ILE A 5 -10.07 -0.71 -3.93
C ILE A 5 -9.28 -0.25 -5.16
N VAL A 6 -7.96 -0.32 -5.10
CA VAL A 6 -7.10 -0.15 -6.28
C VAL A 6 -6.75 -1.54 -6.80
N TYR A 7 -7.25 -1.84 -7.99
CA TYR A 7 -7.21 -3.17 -8.59
C TYR A 7 -6.32 -3.17 -9.83
N ALA A 8 -5.42 -4.15 -9.91
CA ALA A 8 -4.46 -4.28 -11.02
C ALA A 8 -4.45 -5.68 -11.61
N HIS A 9 -5.33 -5.94 -12.58
CA HIS A 9 -5.24 -7.13 -13.44
C HIS A 9 -5.89 -6.87 -14.81
N PRO A 10 -5.26 -7.29 -15.94
CA PRO A 10 -5.73 -6.94 -17.28
C PRO A 10 -6.98 -7.70 -17.74
N GLU A 11 -7.22 -8.89 -17.18
CA GLU A 11 -8.33 -9.78 -17.56
C GLU A 11 -9.48 -9.69 -16.52
N PRO A 12 -10.65 -9.12 -16.88
CA PRO A 12 -11.80 -8.99 -15.99
C PRO A 12 -12.37 -10.32 -15.48
N THR A 13 -12.25 -11.39 -16.27
CA THR A 13 -12.74 -12.74 -15.92
C THR A 13 -11.71 -13.58 -15.18
N SER A 14 -10.58 -12.99 -14.79
CA SER A 14 -9.53 -13.67 -14.03
C SER A 14 -9.96 -14.00 -12.60
N LEU A 15 -9.18 -14.83 -11.92
CA LEU A 15 -9.31 -15.04 -10.48
C LEU A 15 -9.28 -13.72 -9.70
N ASN A 16 -8.40 -12.79 -10.07
CA ASN A 16 -8.35 -11.47 -9.42
C ASN A 16 -9.65 -10.70 -9.68
N GLY A 17 -10.16 -10.69 -10.91
CA GLY A 17 -11.44 -10.06 -11.23
C GLY A 17 -12.60 -10.64 -10.41
N SER A 18 -12.66 -11.97 -10.29
CA SER A 18 -13.66 -12.64 -9.45
C SER A 18 -13.53 -12.31 -7.96
N LEU A 19 -12.30 -12.19 -7.42
CA LEU A 19 -12.08 -11.79 -6.02
C LEU A 19 -12.40 -10.32 -5.78
N ARG A 20 -12.15 -9.44 -6.76
CA ARG A 20 -12.56 -8.01 -6.71
C ARG A 20 -14.07 -7.91 -6.62
N ASP A 21 -14.79 -8.60 -7.51
CA ASP A 21 -16.25 -8.56 -7.54
C ASP A 21 -16.87 -9.12 -6.26
N PHE A 22 -16.29 -10.20 -5.72
CA PHE A 22 -16.68 -10.72 -4.41
C PHE A 22 -16.45 -9.68 -3.30
N THR A 23 -15.28 -9.02 -3.29
CA THR A 23 -14.91 -8.02 -2.29
C THR A 23 -15.87 -6.83 -2.29
N VAL A 24 -16.16 -6.27 -3.47
CA VAL A 24 -17.11 -5.17 -3.63
C VAL A 24 -18.48 -5.58 -3.08
N LYS A 25 -19.03 -6.70 -3.57
CA LYS A 25 -20.35 -7.19 -3.12
C LYS A 25 -20.42 -7.45 -1.63
N ARG A 26 -19.36 -8.01 -1.04
CA ARG A 26 -19.32 -8.30 0.40
C ARG A 26 -19.33 -7.01 1.23
N LEU A 27 -18.52 -6.03 0.85
CA LEU A 27 -18.42 -4.75 1.54
C LEU A 27 -19.72 -3.93 1.41
N GLU A 28 -20.29 -3.85 0.21
CA GLU A 28 -21.56 -3.17 -0.02
C GLU A 28 -22.72 -3.84 0.75
N ALA A 29 -22.76 -5.17 0.77
CA ALA A 29 -23.75 -5.91 1.55
C ALA A 29 -23.61 -5.70 3.07
N ALA A 30 -22.41 -5.37 3.55
CA ALA A 30 -22.14 -4.97 4.93
C ALA A 30 -22.42 -3.47 5.20
N GLY A 31 -22.95 -2.74 4.21
CA GLY A 31 -23.33 -1.33 4.34
C GLY A 31 -22.16 -0.35 4.20
N HIS A 32 -21.10 -0.74 3.50
CA HIS A 32 -19.96 0.12 3.21
C HIS A 32 -20.10 0.77 1.83
N GLU A 33 -19.57 1.98 1.68
CA GLU A 33 -19.44 2.60 0.36
C GLU A 33 -18.12 2.17 -0.26
N VAL A 34 -18.16 1.77 -1.53
CA VAL A 34 -16.98 1.24 -2.22
C VAL A 34 -16.72 2.02 -3.50
N GLN A 35 -15.49 2.49 -3.66
CA GLN A 35 -14.98 3.00 -4.94
C GLN A 35 -13.87 2.07 -5.45
N VAL A 36 -13.83 1.87 -6.76
CA VAL A 36 -12.84 1.02 -7.41
C VAL A 36 -12.04 1.82 -8.42
N SER A 37 -10.72 1.79 -8.29
CA SER A 37 -9.78 2.21 -9.33
C SER A 37 -9.26 0.96 -10.04
N ASP A 38 -9.96 0.55 -11.10
CA ASP A 38 -9.52 -0.53 -11.99
C ASP A 38 -8.50 0.04 -12.98
N LEU A 39 -7.22 -0.11 -12.66
CA LEU A 39 -6.15 0.58 -13.37
C LEU A 39 -6.08 0.21 -14.85
N TYR A 40 -6.41 -1.03 -15.20
CA TYR A 40 -6.42 -1.48 -16.59
C TYR A 40 -7.65 -0.95 -17.33
N ALA A 41 -8.84 -0.97 -16.71
CA ALA A 41 -10.04 -0.40 -17.32
C ALA A 41 -9.94 1.13 -17.50
N MET A 42 -9.23 1.80 -16.60
CA MET A 42 -8.95 3.25 -16.67
C MET A 42 -7.87 3.60 -17.72
N ASN A 43 -7.19 2.61 -18.31
CA ASN A 43 -5.99 2.82 -19.13
C ASN A 43 -4.95 3.69 -18.40
N TRP A 44 -4.72 3.39 -17.11
CA TRP A 44 -3.89 4.21 -16.25
C TRP A 44 -2.48 4.42 -16.84
N LYS A 45 -2.07 5.68 -16.93
CA LYS A 45 -0.69 6.05 -17.28
C LYS A 45 0.23 5.64 -16.14
N ALA A 46 1.07 4.64 -16.38
CA ALA A 46 1.99 4.13 -15.36
C ALA A 46 3.29 4.94 -15.24
N THR A 47 3.71 5.64 -16.30
CA THR A 47 4.97 6.39 -16.31
C THR A 47 4.78 7.74 -15.64
N LEU A 48 5.65 8.07 -14.69
CA LEU A 48 5.82 9.43 -14.20
C LEU A 48 6.65 10.22 -15.21
N ASP A 49 6.14 11.36 -15.65
CA ASP A 49 6.85 12.28 -16.56
C ASP A 49 6.30 13.71 -16.46
N GLU A 50 6.87 14.65 -17.22
CA GLU A 50 6.51 16.06 -17.19
C GLU A 50 5.04 16.35 -17.55
N ASN A 51 4.35 15.42 -18.23
CA ASN A 51 2.94 15.60 -18.61
C ASN A 51 1.97 15.32 -17.45
N ASP A 52 2.49 14.98 -16.27
CA ASP A 52 1.69 14.94 -15.03
C ASP A 52 1.40 16.35 -14.47
N ILE A 53 1.86 17.40 -15.16
CA ILE A 53 1.73 18.80 -14.75
C ILE A 53 1.15 19.64 -15.89
N THR A 54 0.04 20.32 -15.65
CA THR A 54 -0.76 20.99 -16.70
C THR A 54 -0.10 22.25 -17.26
N GLU A 55 0.65 22.99 -16.46
CA GLU A 55 1.24 24.30 -16.82
C GLU A 55 2.75 24.36 -16.55
N ARG A 56 3.48 23.30 -16.90
CA ARG A 56 4.92 23.22 -16.62
C ARG A 56 5.77 24.13 -17.53
N PRO A 57 6.70 24.94 -16.99
CA PRO A 57 7.70 25.65 -17.80
C PRO A 57 8.60 24.70 -18.60
N THR A 58 8.78 24.95 -19.89
CA THR A 58 9.58 24.09 -20.79
C THR A 58 11.04 24.54 -20.93
N ASP A 59 11.42 25.65 -20.29
CA ASP A 59 12.75 26.25 -20.36
C ASP A 59 13.73 25.70 -19.31
N THR A 60 13.23 24.88 -18.37
CA THR A 60 14.02 24.22 -17.33
C THR A 60 13.90 22.69 -17.43
N PRO A 61 14.94 21.92 -17.06
CA PRO A 61 14.87 20.46 -16.99
C PRO A 61 13.81 19.97 -16.01
N PHE A 62 13.14 18.86 -16.33
CA PHE A 62 12.18 18.25 -15.41
C PHE A 62 12.89 17.61 -14.21
N HIS A 63 12.42 17.97 -13.03
CA HIS A 63 12.88 17.45 -11.76
C HIS A 63 11.72 16.81 -11.00
N PRO A 64 11.51 15.48 -11.09
CA PRO A 64 10.33 14.77 -10.60
C PRO A 64 9.83 15.20 -9.22
N SER A 65 10.75 15.36 -8.26
CA SER A 65 10.40 15.72 -6.88
C SER A 65 9.96 17.18 -6.69
N LEU A 66 10.70 18.16 -7.24
CA LEU A 66 10.42 19.59 -7.08
C LEU A 66 9.25 20.03 -7.96
N ASP A 67 9.16 19.52 -9.18
CA ASP A 67 8.03 19.76 -10.07
C ASP A 67 6.74 19.13 -9.47
N SER A 68 6.82 17.94 -8.87
CA SER A 68 5.68 17.33 -8.15
C SER A 68 5.22 18.19 -6.97
N LYS A 69 6.16 18.73 -6.17
CA LYS A 69 5.84 19.64 -5.05
C LYS A 69 5.09 20.87 -5.55
N HIS A 70 5.67 21.53 -6.55
CA HIS A 70 5.09 22.73 -7.15
C HIS A 70 3.69 22.44 -7.70
N ALA A 71 3.52 21.33 -8.42
CA ALA A 71 2.23 20.95 -8.99
C ALA A 71 1.17 20.69 -7.91
N PHE A 72 1.50 19.97 -6.84
CA PHE A 72 0.58 19.70 -5.74
C PHE A 72 0.18 20.98 -4.99
N GLU A 73 1.15 21.83 -4.63
CA GLU A 73 0.90 23.06 -3.87
C GLU A 73 0.06 24.10 -4.64
N ASN A 74 0.08 24.04 -5.97
CA ASN A 74 -0.60 25.02 -6.83
C ASN A 74 -1.80 24.43 -7.61
N GLY A 75 -2.16 23.16 -7.38
CA GLY A 75 -3.27 22.51 -8.08
C GLY A 75 -3.05 22.31 -9.57
N LEU A 76 -1.79 22.11 -10.00
CA LEU A 76 -1.38 21.96 -11.40
C LEU A 76 -1.11 20.49 -11.78
N GLN A 77 -1.51 19.54 -10.95
CA GLN A 77 -1.39 18.13 -11.29
C GLN A 77 -2.39 17.75 -12.39
N SER A 78 -2.06 16.74 -13.18
CA SER A 78 -3.01 16.14 -14.11
C SER A 78 -4.26 15.62 -13.38
N GLU A 79 -5.41 15.75 -14.03
CA GLU A 79 -6.72 15.45 -13.44
C GLU A 79 -6.82 14.02 -12.90
N ASP A 80 -6.25 13.05 -13.61
CA ASP A 80 -6.25 11.65 -13.21
C ASP A 80 -5.50 11.43 -11.88
N ILE A 81 -4.41 12.16 -11.63
CA ILE A 81 -3.70 12.10 -10.34
C ILE A 81 -4.55 12.74 -9.24
N ALA A 82 -5.09 13.93 -9.48
CA ALA A 82 -5.91 14.66 -8.50
C ALA A 82 -7.13 13.84 -8.07
N LEU A 83 -7.82 13.19 -9.02
CA LEU A 83 -8.96 12.31 -8.75
C LEU A 83 -8.58 11.13 -7.85
N GLU A 84 -7.45 10.46 -8.10
CA GLU A 84 -7.01 9.35 -7.25
C GLU A 84 -6.61 9.81 -5.84
N GLN A 85 -6.03 11.01 -5.71
CA GLN A 85 -5.76 11.62 -4.40
C GLN A 85 -7.06 11.94 -3.65
N ASP A 86 -8.11 12.39 -4.34
CA ASP A 86 -9.41 12.65 -3.72
C ASP A 86 -10.08 11.37 -3.24
N LYS A 87 -9.95 10.26 -3.98
CA LYS A 87 -10.41 8.94 -3.51
C LYS A 87 -9.67 8.50 -2.25
N LEU A 88 -8.35 8.74 -2.16
CA LEU A 88 -7.57 8.45 -0.95
C LEU A 88 -8.00 9.31 0.24
N LYS A 89 -8.29 10.59 0.03
CA LYS A 89 -8.84 11.47 1.08
C LYS A 89 -10.21 11.00 1.55
N TRP A 90 -11.07 10.58 0.61
CA TRP A 90 -12.43 10.06 0.88
C TRP A 90 -12.44 8.73 1.64
N ALA A 91 -11.50 7.83 1.35
CA ALA A 91 -11.49 6.48 1.90
C ALA A 91 -11.03 6.42 3.36
N ASP A 92 -11.71 5.62 4.17
CA ASP A 92 -11.27 5.20 5.50
C ASP A 92 -10.32 3.99 5.41
N THR A 93 -10.49 3.16 4.36
CA THR A 93 -9.67 1.97 4.13
C THR A 93 -9.24 1.86 2.66
N LEU A 94 -7.95 1.63 2.44
CA LEU A 94 -7.36 1.30 1.14
C LEU A 94 -7.14 -0.21 1.01
N ILE A 95 -7.60 -0.82 -0.07
CA ILE A 95 -7.26 -2.18 -0.46
C ILE A 95 -6.48 -2.13 -1.76
N LEU A 96 -5.24 -2.65 -1.75
CA LEU A 96 -4.47 -2.88 -2.97
C LEU A 96 -4.62 -4.35 -3.36
N GLN A 97 -5.22 -4.61 -4.53
CA GLN A 97 -5.47 -5.97 -5.01
C GLN A 97 -4.72 -6.27 -6.30
N PHE A 98 -3.83 -7.26 -6.27
CA PHE A 98 -2.98 -7.58 -7.41
C PHE A 98 -2.41 -9.02 -7.40
N PRO A 99 -2.03 -9.55 -8.58
CA PRO A 99 -1.15 -10.71 -8.64
C PRO A 99 0.30 -10.33 -8.32
N LEU A 100 0.98 -11.16 -7.54
CA LEU A 100 2.41 -11.01 -7.26
C LEU A 100 3.20 -11.32 -8.52
N TRP A 101 3.65 -10.29 -9.23
CA TRP A 101 4.46 -10.40 -10.43
C TRP A 101 5.89 -10.03 -10.11
N TRP A 102 6.81 -10.96 -10.38
CA TRP A 102 8.24 -10.78 -10.07
C TRP A 102 8.49 -10.30 -8.64
N PHE A 103 7.82 -10.93 -7.67
CA PHE A 103 7.95 -10.62 -6.23
C PHE A 103 7.58 -9.19 -5.85
N SER A 104 6.75 -8.52 -6.67
CA SER A 104 6.26 -7.18 -6.40
C SER A 104 4.87 -6.96 -7.00
N MET A 105 4.39 -5.73 -6.93
CA MET A 105 3.17 -5.28 -7.60
C MET A 105 3.35 -5.22 -9.13
N PRO A 106 2.27 -5.37 -9.93
CA PRO A 106 2.29 -5.07 -11.35
C PRO A 106 2.77 -3.64 -11.63
N ALA A 107 3.47 -3.42 -12.73
CA ALA A 107 4.04 -2.12 -13.08
C ALA A 107 2.99 -0.99 -13.12
N ILE A 108 1.76 -1.28 -13.57
CA ILE A 108 0.68 -0.29 -13.60
C ILE A 108 0.28 0.19 -12.19
N LEU A 109 0.33 -0.70 -11.20
CA LEU A 109 0.08 -0.36 -9.80
C LEU A 109 1.27 0.39 -9.20
N LYS A 110 2.50 0.02 -9.57
CA LYS A 110 3.68 0.80 -9.17
C LYS A 110 3.63 2.23 -9.71
N GLY A 111 3.22 2.38 -10.97
CA GLY A 111 3.01 3.69 -11.59
C GLY A 111 1.90 4.50 -10.95
N TRP A 112 0.81 3.85 -10.51
CA TRP A 112 -0.21 4.51 -9.69
C TRP A 112 0.38 5.06 -8.39
N VAL A 113 1.19 4.27 -7.67
CA VAL A 113 1.89 4.76 -6.47
C VAL A 113 2.80 5.93 -6.82
N GLU A 114 3.68 5.79 -7.81
CA GLU A 114 4.68 6.82 -8.17
C GLU A 114 4.06 8.16 -8.55
N ARG A 115 2.93 8.15 -9.28
CA ARG A 115 2.27 9.37 -9.74
C ARG A 115 1.34 9.98 -8.68
N VAL A 116 0.61 9.16 -7.93
CA VAL A 116 -0.36 9.63 -6.94
C VAL A 116 0.32 10.10 -5.65
N TYR A 117 1.43 9.47 -5.26
CA TYR A 117 2.15 9.78 -4.02
C TYR A 117 3.08 10.99 -4.22
N ALA A 118 2.47 12.14 -4.48
CA ALA A 118 3.15 13.40 -4.76
C ALA A 118 3.94 13.94 -3.56
N TYR A 119 4.94 14.75 -3.85
CA TYR A 119 5.61 15.57 -2.83
C TYR A 119 4.60 16.57 -2.26
N GLY A 120 4.51 16.64 -0.93
CA GLY A 120 3.56 17.49 -0.21
C GLY A 120 2.24 16.77 0.09
N PHE A 121 2.02 15.60 -0.53
CA PHE A 121 0.87 14.74 -0.27
C PHE A 121 1.28 13.50 0.53
N ALA A 122 2.05 12.59 -0.05
CA ALA A 122 2.40 11.30 0.58
C ALA A 122 3.83 11.27 1.15
N TYR A 123 4.70 12.20 0.73
CA TYR A 123 6.04 12.38 1.27
C TYR A 123 6.46 13.85 1.17
N GLY A 124 7.57 14.23 1.83
CA GLY A 124 8.02 15.63 1.85
C GLY A 124 7.12 16.54 2.70
N VAL A 125 6.37 15.95 3.63
CA VAL A 125 5.51 16.61 4.62
C VAL A 125 6.22 16.61 5.97
N GLY A 126 5.91 17.59 6.82
CA GLY A 126 6.47 17.71 8.17
C GLY A 126 7.83 18.40 8.23
N GLU A 127 8.24 18.74 9.45
CA GLU A 127 9.52 19.39 9.72
C GLU A 127 10.70 18.40 9.75
N HIS A 128 11.90 18.95 9.65
CA HIS A 128 13.14 18.22 9.87
C HIS A 128 13.93 18.94 10.98
N SER A 129 14.10 18.27 12.11
CA SER A 129 14.72 18.77 13.33
C SER A 129 15.52 17.65 14.04
N ASP A 130 16.15 17.97 15.17
CA ASP A 130 16.98 17.02 15.92
C ASP A 130 16.16 15.85 16.53
N SER A 131 14.83 15.99 16.61
CA SER A 131 13.93 14.99 17.17
C SER A 131 12.79 14.56 16.25
N HIS A 132 12.72 15.08 15.02
CA HIS A 132 11.65 14.79 14.07
C HIS A 132 12.19 14.84 12.63
N TRP A 133 11.87 13.86 11.79
CA TRP A 133 12.43 13.80 10.43
C TRP A 133 11.38 13.50 9.36
N GLY A 134 10.52 14.48 9.13
CA GLY A 134 9.34 14.39 8.29
C GLY A 134 8.20 13.60 8.93
N ASP A 135 6.98 13.90 8.52
CA ASP A 135 5.77 13.22 8.97
C ASP A 135 5.60 11.95 8.11
N ARG A 136 6.17 10.84 8.60
CA ARG A 136 6.19 9.56 7.91
C ARG A 136 6.37 8.38 8.86
N TYR A 137 6.07 7.18 8.36
CA TYR A 137 6.17 5.91 9.09
C TYR A 137 5.37 5.94 10.39
N GLY A 138 4.05 5.87 10.26
CA GLY A 138 3.08 6.00 11.35
C GLY A 138 2.50 7.40 11.51
N GLU A 139 3.00 8.36 10.73
CA GLU A 139 2.51 9.73 10.60
C GLU A 139 2.33 10.08 9.11
N GLY A 140 1.72 11.22 8.82
CA GLY A 140 1.50 11.72 7.47
C GLY A 140 0.03 11.80 7.07
N THR A 141 -0.22 12.14 5.80
CA THR A 141 -1.56 12.45 5.27
C THR A 141 -2.56 11.29 5.37
N MET A 142 -2.07 10.05 5.50
CA MET A 142 -2.91 8.85 5.62
C MET A 142 -3.12 8.40 7.07
N ALA A 143 -2.62 9.16 8.06
CA ALA A 143 -2.83 8.86 9.47
C ALA A 143 -4.33 8.72 9.80
N GLY A 144 -4.66 7.69 10.59
CA GLY A 144 -6.04 7.33 10.94
C GLY A 144 -6.79 6.51 9.89
N LYS A 145 -6.21 6.27 8.72
CA LYS A 145 -6.77 5.37 7.68
C LYS A 145 -6.12 3.99 7.77
N ARG A 146 -6.83 2.96 7.30
CA ARG A 146 -6.34 1.57 7.24
C ARG A 146 -5.93 1.17 5.84
N ALA A 147 -4.99 0.23 5.71
CA ALA A 147 -4.64 -0.35 4.41
C ALA A 147 -4.43 -1.86 4.49
N MET A 148 -4.86 -2.60 3.46
CA MET A 148 -4.65 -4.06 3.35
C MET A 148 -4.23 -4.45 1.94
N LEU A 149 -3.38 -5.47 1.83
CA LEU A 149 -3.03 -6.09 0.56
C LEU A 149 -3.88 -7.36 0.34
N ILE A 150 -4.43 -7.50 -0.87
CA ILE A 150 -4.98 -8.78 -1.37
C ILE A 150 -4.07 -9.25 -2.51
N VAL A 151 -3.32 -10.33 -2.27
CA VAL A 151 -2.26 -10.78 -3.17
C VAL A 151 -2.52 -12.19 -3.65
N THR A 152 -2.42 -12.42 -4.96
CA THR A 152 -2.48 -13.77 -5.53
C THR A 152 -1.09 -14.20 -6.02
N THR A 153 -0.64 -15.41 -5.72
CA THR A 153 0.65 -15.95 -6.18
C THR A 153 0.53 -17.37 -6.71
N GLY A 154 1.31 -17.67 -7.75
CA GLY A 154 1.43 -19.03 -8.28
C GLY A 154 2.23 -19.97 -7.37
N GLY A 155 3.14 -19.44 -6.56
CA GLY A 155 3.99 -20.22 -5.65
C GLY A 155 3.19 -20.90 -4.54
N TRP A 156 3.80 -21.90 -3.90
CA TRP A 156 3.20 -22.59 -2.76
C TRP A 156 3.51 -21.81 -1.50
N GLU A 157 2.63 -21.89 -0.50
CA GLU A 157 2.85 -21.25 0.80
C GLU A 157 4.19 -21.63 1.42
N SER A 158 4.56 -22.92 1.36
CA SER A 158 5.86 -23.41 1.86
C SER A 158 7.07 -22.77 1.18
N HIS A 159 6.94 -22.32 -0.08
CA HIS A 159 8.03 -21.64 -0.79
C HIS A 159 8.31 -20.26 -0.19
N TYR A 160 7.33 -19.67 0.49
CA TYR A 160 7.41 -18.37 1.17
C TYR A 160 7.45 -18.49 2.70
N SER A 161 7.79 -19.68 3.21
CA SER A 161 8.01 -19.89 4.64
C SER A 161 9.34 -19.26 5.10
N PRO A 162 9.63 -19.18 6.41
CA PRO A 162 10.90 -18.67 6.95
C PRO A 162 12.18 -19.27 6.34
N ARG A 163 12.08 -20.46 5.77
CA ARG A 163 13.20 -21.19 5.12
C ARG A 163 12.90 -21.53 3.66
N GLY A 164 11.83 -20.97 3.11
CA GLY A 164 11.43 -21.16 1.72
C GLY A 164 12.34 -20.40 0.78
N ILE A 165 12.57 -20.95 -0.41
CA ILE A 165 13.54 -20.39 -1.38
C ILE A 165 13.13 -19.02 -1.92
N ASN A 166 11.84 -18.67 -1.88
CA ASN A 166 11.35 -17.38 -2.32
C ASN A 166 11.53 -16.27 -1.26
N GLY A 167 11.94 -16.63 -0.05
CA GLY A 167 11.96 -15.76 1.12
C GLY A 167 10.58 -15.66 1.80
N PRO A 168 10.54 -15.27 3.09
CA PRO A 168 9.30 -15.13 3.85
C PRO A 168 8.34 -14.16 3.14
N ILE A 169 7.04 -14.47 3.09
CA ILE A 169 6.08 -13.62 2.36
C ILE A 169 6.02 -12.19 2.91
N ASP A 170 6.13 -12.04 4.23
CA ASP A 170 6.09 -10.73 4.88
C ASP A 170 7.33 -9.90 4.55
N ASP A 171 8.49 -10.54 4.40
CA ASP A 171 9.73 -9.87 3.95
C ASP A 171 9.62 -9.44 2.49
N VAL A 172 9.02 -10.27 1.63
CA VAL A 172 8.75 -9.93 0.22
C VAL A 172 7.78 -8.75 0.12
N LEU A 173 6.80 -8.66 1.02
CA LEU A 173 5.79 -7.58 1.04
C LEU A 173 6.23 -6.37 1.85
N PHE A 174 7.32 -6.43 2.61
CA PHE A 174 7.81 -5.34 3.46
C PHE A 174 8.00 -4.02 2.69
N PRO A 175 8.59 -3.97 1.48
CA PRO A 175 8.71 -2.71 0.73
C PRO A 175 7.37 -2.05 0.40
N ILE A 176 6.29 -2.84 0.29
CA ILE A 176 4.95 -2.34 0.02
C ILE A 176 4.26 -1.95 1.33
N GLN A 177 4.23 -2.85 2.31
CA GLN A 177 3.54 -2.62 3.58
C GLN A 177 4.21 -1.53 4.41
N HIS A 178 5.53 -1.58 4.59
CA HIS A 178 6.26 -0.58 5.35
C HIS A 178 6.56 0.66 4.50
N GLY A 179 7.14 0.46 3.31
CA GLY A 179 7.66 1.55 2.48
C GLY A 179 6.61 2.35 1.69
N ILE A 180 5.45 1.76 1.41
CA ILE A 180 4.39 2.42 0.63
C ILE A 180 3.15 2.67 1.49
N LEU A 181 2.72 1.74 2.33
CA LEU A 181 1.50 1.95 3.14
C LEU A 181 1.80 2.63 4.48
N TYR A 182 2.71 2.09 5.28
CA TYR A 182 3.02 2.68 6.59
C TYR A 182 3.71 4.04 6.47
N TYR A 183 4.52 4.24 5.43
CA TYR A 183 5.24 5.48 5.17
C TYR A 183 4.36 6.74 5.21
N PRO A 184 3.25 6.86 4.45
CA PRO A 184 2.38 8.03 4.53
C PRO A 184 1.39 8.01 5.70
N GLY A 185 1.44 6.99 6.58
CA GLY A 185 0.70 6.96 7.84
C GLY A 185 -0.43 5.93 7.96
N PHE A 186 -0.61 5.01 7.01
CA PHE A 186 -1.68 4.00 7.15
C PHE A 186 -1.44 3.07 8.34
N GLU A 187 -2.52 2.69 9.02
CA GLU A 187 -2.58 1.49 9.84
C GLU A 187 -2.62 0.25 8.94
N VAL A 188 -1.49 -0.43 8.78
CA VAL A 188 -1.36 -1.54 7.81
C VAL A 188 -1.85 -2.84 8.43
N LEU A 189 -2.89 -3.44 7.83
CA LEU A 189 -3.42 -4.73 8.24
C LEU A 189 -2.57 -5.89 7.67
N PRO A 190 -2.55 -7.06 8.32
CA PRO A 190 -1.94 -8.26 7.76
C PRO A 190 -2.47 -8.55 6.35
N PRO A 191 -1.63 -9.01 5.40
CA PRO A 191 -2.09 -9.21 4.03
C PRO A 191 -3.06 -10.41 3.96
N PHE A 192 -3.82 -10.49 2.87
CA PHE A 192 -4.54 -11.71 2.49
C PHE A 192 -3.87 -12.29 1.24
N VAL A 193 -3.19 -13.43 1.39
CA VAL A 193 -2.38 -14.03 0.32
C VAL A 193 -2.99 -15.34 -0.14
N VAL A 194 -3.28 -15.44 -1.43
CA VAL A 194 -3.79 -16.65 -2.08
C VAL A 194 -2.67 -17.35 -2.83
N TYR A 195 -2.24 -18.50 -2.33
CA TYR A 195 -1.17 -19.30 -2.92
C TYR A 195 -1.68 -20.29 -3.98
N ARG A 196 -0.77 -20.89 -4.78
CA ARG A 196 -1.07 -21.94 -5.77
C ARG A 196 -2.25 -21.62 -6.68
N THR A 197 -2.33 -20.38 -7.18
CA THR A 197 -3.49 -19.87 -7.93
C THR A 197 -3.73 -20.62 -9.25
N SER A 198 -2.70 -21.22 -9.85
CA SER A 198 -2.81 -22.06 -11.05
C SER A 198 -3.57 -23.37 -10.86
N ARG A 199 -3.91 -23.73 -9.62
CA ARG A 199 -4.69 -24.93 -9.26
C ARG A 199 -6.01 -24.55 -8.62
N MET A 200 -6.62 -23.44 -9.05
CA MET A 200 -7.93 -23.03 -8.59
C MET A 200 -9.03 -23.92 -9.15
N ASN A 201 -10.02 -24.24 -8.33
CA ASN A 201 -11.27 -24.90 -8.71
C ASN A 201 -12.41 -24.31 -7.86
N ASP A 202 -13.66 -24.70 -8.14
CA ASP A 202 -14.85 -24.11 -7.49
C ASP A 202 -14.84 -24.29 -5.97
N ALA A 203 -14.49 -25.49 -5.48
CA ALA A 203 -14.44 -25.77 -4.05
C ALA A 203 -13.41 -24.89 -3.34
N ARG A 204 -12.22 -24.74 -3.93
CA ARG A 204 -11.15 -23.91 -3.39
C ARG A 204 -11.45 -22.41 -3.50
N TYR A 205 -12.11 -21.99 -4.58
CA TYR A 205 -12.57 -20.61 -4.72
C TYR A 205 -13.60 -20.27 -3.63
N ALA A 206 -14.54 -21.17 -3.34
CA ALA A 206 -15.50 -21.00 -2.26
C ALA A 206 -14.82 -20.88 -0.88
N GLU A 207 -13.82 -21.72 -0.60
CA GLU A 207 -13.00 -21.64 0.62
C GLU A 207 -12.28 -20.29 0.72
N ILE A 208 -11.58 -19.87 -0.34
CA ILE A 208 -10.79 -18.63 -0.35
C ILE A 208 -11.70 -17.40 -0.24
N SER A 209 -12.81 -17.37 -0.96
CA SER A 209 -13.77 -16.26 -0.88
C SER A 209 -14.44 -16.21 0.49
N GLY A 210 -14.75 -17.35 1.12
CA GLY A 210 -15.19 -17.42 2.51
C GLY A 210 -14.18 -16.79 3.48
N ALA A 211 -12.92 -17.22 3.43
CA ALA A 211 -11.85 -16.68 4.26
C ALA A 211 -11.59 -15.18 3.98
N LEU A 212 -11.67 -14.75 2.73
CA LEU A 212 -11.61 -13.33 2.37
C LEU A 212 -12.78 -12.55 2.98
N GLY A 213 -13.99 -13.11 2.96
CA GLY A 213 -15.16 -12.53 3.60
C GLY A 213 -14.95 -12.25 5.09
N GLU A 214 -14.40 -13.22 5.84
CA GLU A 214 -14.07 -13.04 7.26
C GLU A 214 -13.05 -11.90 7.49
N ARG A 215 -12.06 -11.77 6.60
CA ARG A 215 -11.09 -10.67 6.65
C ARG A 215 -11.73 -9.32 6.35
N LEU A 216 -12.67 -9.25 5.42
CA LEU A 216 -13.40 -8.03 5.07
C LEU A 216 -14.33 -7.59 6.21
N ASP A 217 -15.00 -8.54 6.85
CA ASP A 217 -15.91 -8.29 7.98
C ASP A 217 -15.19 -7.71 9.21
N THR A 218 -13.87 -7.93 9.31
CA THR A 218 -13.05 -7.54 10.47
C THR A 218 -12.08 -6.40 10.16
N LEU A 219 -12.21 -5.70 9.03
CA LEU A 219 -11.29 -4.62 8.63
C LEU A 219 -11.09 -3.54 9.70
N LEU A 220 -12.18 -3.13 10.38
CA LEU A 220 -12.13 -2.09 11.42
C LEU A 220 -11.55 -2.56 12.76
N HIS A 221 -11.50 -3.87 13.00
CA HIS A 221 -11.18 -4.43 14.31
C HIS A 221 -9.91 -5.27 14.31
N THR A 222 -9.44 -5.71 13.13
CA THR A 222 -8.18 -6.42 12.99
C THR A 222 -7.05 -5.53 13.50
N ALA A 223 -6.21 -6.08 14.39
CA ALA A 223 -5.03 -5.39 14.85
C ALA A 223 -4.07 -5.15 13.66
N PRO A 224 -3.61 -3.90 13.43
CA PRO A 224 -2.59 -3.63 12.44
C PRO A 224 -1.26 -4.34 12.77
N ILE A 225 -0.42 -4.52 11.76
CA ILE A 225 0.99 -4.87 11.93
C ILE A 225 1.63 -3.77 12.78
N PRO A 226 2.25 -4.10 13.91
CA PRO A 226 2.75 -3.09 14.85
C PRO A 226 4.11 -2.54 14.41
N TYR A 227 4.17 -1.87 13.26
CA TYR A 227 5.38 -1.19 12.85
C TYR A 227 5.74 -0.08 13.85
N ARG A 228 7.04 0.09 14.09
CA ARG A 228 7.57 1.12 14.98
C ARG A 228 7.51 2.48 14.29
N GLY A 229 6.90 3.46 14.94
CA GLY A 229 6.87 4.84 14.43
C GLY A 229 8.26 5.46 14.38
N GLN A 230 8.58 6.18 13.29
CA GLN A 230 9.91 6.76 13.12
C GLN A 230 10.23 7.78 14.22
N ASN A 231 9.34 8.76 14.44
CA ASN A 231 9.56 9.84 15.39
C ASN A 231 9.04 9.49 16.81
N ALA A 232 8.65 8.24 17.05
CA ALA A 232 8.07 7.77 18.31
C ALA A 232 9.11 7.24 19.32
N GLY A 233 10.38 7.62 19.17
CA GLY A 233 11.45 7.30 20.11
C GLY A 233 12.17 5.95 19.89
N ALA A 234 11.73 5.13 18.92
CA ALA A 234 12.40 3.86 18.62
C ALA A 234 13.70 4.02 17.82
N TYR A 235 13.83 5.13 17.08
CA TYR A 235 14.97 5.40 16.20
C TYR A 235 15.78 6.59 16.71
N GLU A 236 17.08 6.59 16.39
CA GLU A 236 17.94 7.76 16.52
C GLU A 236 17.67 8.73 15.35
N ILE A 237 17.62 10.03 15.62
CA ILE A 237 17.43 11.07 14.59
C ILE A 237 18.70 11.93 14.56
N PRO A 238 19.29 12.22 13.39
CA PRO A 238 18.79 11.98 12.02
C PRO A 238 19.34 10.69 11.37
N ALA A 239 20.05 9.82 12.10
CA ALA A 239 20.63 8.60 11.54
C ALA A 239 19.57 7.58 11.07
N LEU A 240 18.39 7.62 11.68
CA LEU A 240 17.24 6.74 11.44
C LEU A 240 17.58 5.25 11.61
N THR A 241 18.50 4.98 12.53
CA THR A 241 18.87 3.64 12.99
C THR A 241 18.08 3.29 14.24
N LEU A 242 17.63 2.03 14.35
CA LEU A 242 16.94 1.55 15.55
C LEU A 242 17.89 1.67 16.74
N ARG A 243 17.39 2.19 17.86
CA ARG A 243 18.19 2.36 19.07
C ARG A 243 18.72 1.00 19.57
N PRO A 244 19.98 0.92 20.04
CA PRO A 244 20.64 -0.34 20.36
C PRO A 244 19.97 -1.13 21.50
N GLU A 245 19.22 -0.46 22.38
CA GLU A 245 18.44 -1.09 23.45
C GLU A 245 17.16 -1.78 22.96
N ILE A 246 16.70 -1.52 21.74
CA ILE A 246 15.49 -2.11 21.15
C ILE A 246 15.89 -3.26 20.24
N ALA A 247 15.29 -4.44 20.46
CA ALA A 247 15.61 -5.67 19.73
C ALA A 247 17.13 -5.94 19.64
N PRO A 248 17.86 -5.98 20.78
CA PRO A 248 19.30 -6.18 20.78
C PRO A 248 19.66 -7.49 20.06
N GLU A 249 20.79 -7.47 19.34
CA GLU A 249 21.31 -8.60 18.56
C GLU A 249 20.46 -9.02 17.34
N GLN A 250 19.37 -8.30 17.04
CA GLN A 250 18.56 -8.52 15.84
C GLN A 250 18.87 -7.48 14.76
N ALA A 251 18.60 -7.84 13.50
CA ALA A 251 18.75 -6.96 12.34
C ALA A 251 17.79 -7.38 11.22
N GLY A 252 17.69 -6.56 10.16
CA GLY A 252 16.81 -6.82 9.02
C GLY A 252 15.37 -6.37 9.27
N PHE A 253 14.42 -6.80 8.45
CA PHE A 253 13.06 -6.24 8.46
C PHE A 253 12.29 -6.47 9.76
N ALA A 254 12.54 -7.59 10.44
CA ALA A 254 11.82 -7.97 11.66
C ALA A 254 11.98 -6.96 12.81
N VAL A 255 13.10 -6.23 12.88
CA VAL A 255 13.34 -5.27 13.99
C VAL A 255 12.40 -4.06 13.94
N HIS A 256 11.77 -3.81 12.79
CA HIS A 256 10.82 -2.71 12.60
C HIS A 256 9.41 -3.05 13.09
N VAL A 257 9.17 -4.27 13.55
CA VAL A 257 7.90 -4.73 14.12
C VAL A 257 8.06 -4.79 15.65
N ALA A 258 7.20 -4.09 16.38
CA ALA A 258 7.21 -4.09 17.83
C ALA A 258 6.70 -5.43 18.40
N ASP A 259 7.39 -5.92 19.42
CA ASP A 259 7.00 -7.15 20.11
C ASP A 259 5.69 -6.90 20.88
N ALA A 260 4.81 -7.90 20.99
CA ALA A 260 3.55 -7.74 21.71
C ALA A 260 3.73 -7.36 23.21
N ARG A 261 4.95 -7.52 23.74
CA ARG A 261 5.34 -7.19 25.12
C ARG A 261 5.83 -5.74 25.28
N GLU A 262 5.99 -5.01 24.19
CA GLU A 262 6.44 -3.61 24.19
C GLU A 262 5.27 -2.60 24.11
N ARG A 263 4.01 -3.09 24.14
CA ARG A 263 2.78 -2.28 24.13
C ARG A 263 2.17 -2.12 25.52
#